data_AF-A0A0Q0BA88-F1
#
_entry.id   AF-A0A0Q0BA88-F1
#
_cell.length_a   1.000
_cell.length_b   1.000
_cell.length_c   1.000
_cell.angle_alpha   90.00
_cell.angle_beta   90.00
_cell.angle_gamma   90.00
#
_symmetry.space_group_name_H-M   'P 1'
#
loop_
_entity.id
_entity.type
_entity.pdbx_description
1 polymer ?
#
loop_
_entity_poly.entity_id
_entity_poly.type
_entity_poly.pdbx_seq_one_letter_code
_entity_poly.pdbx_strand_id
1 'polypeptide(L)'
;MWQRLEQALRNQVVFAISAPLKRLGSSFESQARDLMHQAYGLAIGKPLVQRELLRWMFVVLEIGHAIIELRHEQALLPIHPAYAGYQPWRIALRVMGRALVRLFIQPDAVNLQRCLAAVDQAIKRVQEADEPFASHFDTSVLRRVKSYLHFIRSSLLDPQSPLAAYAVEQNASGVVHAA
;
A
#
# COMPACT_ATOMS: atom_id res chain seq x y z
N MET A 1 -14.58 -9.49 -18.17
CA MET A 1 -14.69 -8.01 -18.28
C MET A 1 -14.42 -7.33 -16.94
N TRP A 2 -15.11 -7.68 -15.86
CA TRP A 2 -14.87 -7.11 -14.52
C TRP A 2 -13.47 -7.44 -13.94
N GLN A 3 -12.91 -8.62 -14.21
CA GLN A 3 -11.52 -8.96 -13.83
C GLN A 3 -10.49 -7.99 -14.41
N ARG A 4 -10.74 -7.42 -15.60
CA ARG A 4 -9.87 -6.40 -16.19
C ARG A 4 -9.96 -5.06 -15.44
N LEU A 5 -11.16 -4.70 -14.98
CA LEU A 5 -11.36 -3.51 -14.15
C LEU A 5 -10.72 -3.68 -12.77
N GLU A 6 -10.90 -4.84 -12.15
CA GLU A 6 -10.24 -5.16 -10.88
C GLU A 6 -8.72 -5.08 -11.02
N GLN A 7 -8.15 -5.69 -12.06
CA GLN A 7 -6.72 -5.58 -12.35
C GLN A 7 -6.30 -4.12 -12.58
N ALA A 8 -7.11 -3.33 -13.31
CA ALA A 8 -6.83 -1.92 -13.55
C ALA A 8 -6.87 -1.08 -12.25
N LEU A 9 -7.82 -1.38 -11.34
CA LEU A 9 -7.86 -0.80 -9.99
C LEU A 9 -6.60 -1.16 -9.21
N ARG A 10 -6.23 -2.45 -9.15
CA ARG A 10 -5.03 -2.88 -8.44
C ARG A 10 -3.75 -2.25 -9.01
N ASN A 11 -3.68 -2.08 -10.33
CA ASN A 11 -2.57 -1.40 -10.99
C ASN A 11 -2.43 0.09 -10.60
N GLN A 12 -3.46 0.72 -10.03
CA GLN A 12 -3.33 2.08 -9.48
C GLN A 12 -2.37 2.15 -8.29
N VAL A 13 -2.23 1.08 -7.49
CA VAL A 13 -1.20 1.02 -6.44
C VAL A 13 0.19 0.98 -7.06
N VAL A 14 0.36 0.24 -8.16
CA VAL A 14 1.63 0.23 -8.91
C VAL A 14 1.93 1.64 -9.43
N PHE A 15 0.93 2.32 -10.02
CA PHE A 15 1.04 3.72 -10.45
C PHE A 15 1.46 4.65 -9.30
N ALA A 16 0.80 4.56 -8.13
CA ALA A 16 1.13 5.34 -6.95
C ALA A 16 2.58 5.12 -6.47
N ILE A 17 3.14 3.92 -6.66
CA ILE A 17 4.52 3.59 -6.27
C ILE A 17 5.55 4.10 -7.30
N SER A 18 5.28 3.95 -8.60
CA SER A 18 6.30 4.12 -9.65
C SER A 18 6.20 5.40 -10.48
N ALA A 19 5.03 6.02 -10.58
CA ALA A 19 4.85 7.18 -11.45
C ALA A 19 5.58 8.42 -10.92
N PRO A 20 5.95 9.40 -11.78
CA PRO A 20 6.57 10.65 -11.34
C PRO A 20 5.73 11.38 -10.29
N LEU A 21 6.39 11.99 -9.29
CA LEU A 21 5.68 12.61 -8.16
C LEU A 21 4.88 13.86 -8.57
N LYS A 22 5.31 14.56 -9.63
CA LYS A 22 4.63 15.77 -10.13
C LYS A 22 3.19 15.42 -10.56
N ARG A 23 2.21 16.03 -9.89
CA ARG A 23 0.76 15.81 -10.10
C ARG A 23 0.29 14.37 -9.82
N LEU A 24 1.05 13.61 -9.04
CA LEU A 24 0.74 12.20 -8.78
C LEU A 24 -0.61 12.03 -8.09
N GLY A 25 -0.87 12.80 -7.03
CA GLY A 25 -2.13 12.75 -6.27
C GLY A 25 -3.36 12.99 -7.16
N SER A 26 -3.39 14.12 -7.88
CA SER A 26 -4.51 14.43 -8.77
C SER A 26 -4.67 13.44 -9.93
N SER A 27 -3.56 12.91 -10.46
CA SER A 27 -3.62 11.87 -11.52
C SER A 27 -4.16 10.54 -10.99
N PHE A 28 -3.81 10.17 -9.76
CA PHE A 28 -4.28 8.96 -9.11
C PHE A 28 -5.79 9.06 -8.83
N GLU A 29 -6.24 10.16 -8.23
CA GLU A 29 -7.66 10.40 -7.95
C GLU A 29 -8.52 10.42 -9.21
N SER A 30 -8.05 11.07 -10.28
CA SER A 30 -8.76 11.10 -11.56
C SER A 30 -8.92 9.70 -12.13
N GLN A 31 -7.83 8.93 -12.21
CA GLN A 31 -7.88 7.56 -12.74
C GLN A 31 -8.76 6.64 -11.88
N ALA A 32 -8.69 6.76 -10.55
CA ALA A 32 -9.55 5.98 -9.66
C ALA A 32 -11.04 6.31 -9.86
N ARG A 33 -11.38 7.60 -10.02
CA ARG A 33 -12.75 8.05 -10.31
C ARG A 33 -13.24 7.51 -11.66
N ASP A 34 -12.41 7.58 -12.70
CA ASP A 34 -12.75 7.07 -14.03
C ASP A 34 -12.98 5.56 -14.03
N LEU A 35 -12.12 4.80 -13.32
CA LEU A 35 -12.29 3.35 -13.14
C LEU A 35 -13.59 3.03 -12.39
N MET A 36 -13.96 3.85 -11.41
CA MET A 36 -15.22 3.70 -10.69
C MET A 36 -16.45 3.94 -11.55
N HIS A 37 -16.43 4.99 -12.38
CA HIS A 37 -17.52 5.22 -13.33
C HIS A 37 -17.68 4.04 -14.30
N GLN A 38 -16.58 3.46 -14.78
CA GLN A 38 -16.61 2.25 -15.61
C GLN A 38 -17.12 1.02 -14.86
N ALA A 39 -16.67 0.83 -13.61
CA ALA A 39 -17.11 -0.26 -12.74
C ALA A 39 -18.62 -0.22 -12.50
N TYR A 40 -19.17 0.97 -12.24
CA TYR A 40 -20.61 1.15 -12.02
C TYR A 40 -21.43 0.74 -13.25
N GLY A 41 -21.03 1.20 -14.44
CA GLY A 41 -21.71 0.85 -15.69
C GLY A 41 -21.64 -0.64 -16.03
N LEU A 42 -20.50 -1.28 -15.81
CA LEU A 42 -20.28 -2.69 -16.16
C LEU A 42 -20.87 -3.69 -15.17
N ALA A 43 -21.16 -3.25 -13.96
CA ALA A 43 -21.72 -4.08 -12.91
C ALA A 43 -23.22 -3.84 -12.68
N ILE A 44 -23.92 -3.11 -13.57
CA ILE A 44 -25.38 -2.93 -13.50
C ILE A 44 -26.08 -4.30 -13.40
N GLY A 45 -26.99 -4.42 -12.43
CA GLY A 45 -27.73 -5.67 -12.16
C GLY A 45 -26.90 -6.79 -11.53
N LYS A 46 -25.64 -6.54 -11.12
CA LYS A 46 -24.72 -7.54 -10.54
C LYS A 46 -24.21 -7.10 -9.16
N PRO A 47 -25.04 -7.16 -8.11
CA PRO A 47 -24.71 -6.57 -6.79
C PRO A 47 -23.44 -7.17 -6.15
N LEU A 48 -23.17 -8.46 -6.34
CA LEU A 48 -21.96 -9.10 -5.83
C LEU A 48 -20.69 -8.56 -6.51
N VAL A 49 -20.74 -8.33 -7.82
CA VAL A 49 -19.61 -7.77 -8.59
C VAL A 49 -19.39 -6.30 -8.20
N GLN A 50 -20.46 -5.53 -8.02
CA GLN A 50 -20.38 -4.16 -7.53
C GLN A 50 -19.71 -4.09 -6.17
N ARG A 51 -20.14 -4.94 -5.22
CA ARG A 51 -19.56 -5.01 -3.88
C ARG A 51 -18.07 -5.33 -3.94
N GLU A 52 -17.67 -6.29 -4.76
CA GLU A 52 -16.27 -6.69 -4.85
C GLU A 52 -15.38 -5.59 -5.46
N LEU A 53 -15.84 -4.93 -6.52
CA LEU A 53 -15.12 -3.80 -7.12
C LEU A 53 -15.00 -2.61 -6.14
N LEU A 54 -16.04 -2.34 -5.35
CA LEU A 54 -15.99 -1.32 -4.30
C LEU A 54 -14.96 -1.68 -3.22
N ARG A 55 -14.94 -2.93 -2.76
CA ARG A 55 -13.95 -3.40 -1.78
C ARG A 55 -12.51 -3.25 -2.30
N TRP A 56 -12.27 -3.61 -3.56
CA TRP A 56 -10.97 -3.37 -4.22
C TRP A 56 -10.64 -1.89 -4.34
N MET A 57 -11.61 -1.05 -4.70
CA MET A 57 -11.39 0.39 -4.75
C MET A 57 -10.94 0.94 -3.40
N PHE A 58 -11.62 0.59 -2.30
CA PHE A 58 -11.26 1.11 -0.97
C PHE A 58 -9.82 0.81 -0.60
N VAL A 59 -9.40 -0.47 -0.67
CA VAL A 59 -8.03 -0.84 -0.31
C VAL A 59 -6.99 -0.22 -1.25
N VAL A 60 -7.32 -0.07 -2.55
CA VAL A 60 -6.45 0.62 -3.52
C VAL A 60 -6.30 2.10 -3.18
N LEU A 61 -7.38 2.79 -2.84
CA LEU A 61 -7.37 4.21 -2.48
C LEU A 61 -6.62 4.44 -1.18
N GLU A 62 -6.90 3.66 -0.15
CA GLU A 62 -6.22 3.74 1.15
C GLU A 62 -4.71 3.58 0.99
N ILE A 63 -4.26 2.48 0.39
CA ILE A 63 -2.84 2.20 0.22
C ILE A 63 -2.21 3.18 -0.77
N GLY A 64 -2.89 3.51 -1.86
CA GLY A 64 -2.42 4.45 -2.87
C GLY A 64 -2.15 5.84 -2.27
N HIS A 65 -3.10 6.40 -1.53
CA HIS A 65 -2.92 7.69 -0.86
C HIS A 65 -1.79 7.65 0.17
N ALA A 66 -1.75 6.62 1.02
CA ALA A 66 -0.68 6.50 2.02
C ALA A 66 0.71 6.40 1.38
N ILE A 67 0.84 5.71 0.24
CA ILE A 67 2.09 5.67 -0.52
C ILE A 67 2.43 7.02 -1.14
N ILE A 68 1.46 7.73 -1.71
CA ILE A 68 1.68 9.06 -2.30
C ILE A 68 2.19 10.03 -1.24
N GLU A 69 1.54 10.08 -0.09
CA GLU A 69 1.97 10.93 1.04
C GLU A 69 3.35 10.51 1.57
N LEU A 70 3.59 9.20 1.73
CA LEU A 70 4.91 8.68 2.11
C LEU A 70 6.01 9.08 1.10
N ARG A 71 5.68 9.19 -0.19
CA ARG A 71 6.61 9.64 -1.22
C ARG A 71 6.84 11.16 -1.17
N HIS A 72 5.81 11.95 -0.84
CA HIS A 72 5.96 13.39 -0.59
C HIS A 72 6.86 13.65 0.61
N GLU A 73 6.68 12.94 1.73
CA GLU A 73 7.57 13.03 2.90
C GLU A 73 9.03 12.75 2.53
N GLN A 74 9.27 11.74 1.68
CA GLN A 74 10.62 11.41 1.22
C GLN A 74 11.21 12.47 0.27
N ALA A 75 10.38 13.19 -0.48
CA ALA A 75 10.83 14.22 -1.42
C ALA A 75 11.19 15.54 -0.71
N LEU A 76 10.65 15.76 0.48
CA LEU A 76 10.87 16.96 1.29
C LEU A 76 11.93 16.76 2.39
N LEU A 77 12.63 15.63 2.38
CA LEU A 77 13.67 15.34 3.37
C LEU A 77 14.78 16.40 3.34
N PRO A 78 15.22 16.90 4.51
CA PRO A 78 16.34 17.83 4.56
C PRO A 78 17.65 17.09 4.23
N ILE A 79 18.65 17.86 3.79
CA ILE A 79 19.98 17.33 3.48
C ILE A 79 20.69 17.04 4.81
N HIS A 80 20.65 15.78 5.25
CA HIS A 80 21.34 15.30 6.45
C HIS A 80 21.64 13.79 6.35
N PRO A 81 22.76 13.29 6.90
CA PRO A 81 23.11 11.86 6.86
C PRO A 81 22.01 10.92 7.36
N ALA A 82 21.25 11.32 8.38
CA ALA A 82 20.11 10.55 8.93
C ALA A 82 18.96 10.29 7.93
N TYR A 83 18.88 11.08 6.85
CA TYR A 83 17.86 10.94 5.81
C TYR A 83 18.43 10.45 4.47
N ALA A 84 19.74 10.17 4.40
CA ALA A 84 20.42 9.75 3.19
C ALA A 84 19.83 8.44 2.62
N GLY A 85 19.85 8.27 1.30
CA GLY A 85 19.21 7.12 0.62
C GLY A 85 19.75 5.73 1.00
N TYR A 86 20.95 5.66 1.60
CA TYR A 86 21.56 4.44 2.11
C TYR A 86 21.08 4.06 3.52
N GLN A 87 20.34 4.94 4.20
CA GLN A 87 19.86 4.68 5.54
C GLN A 87 18.95 3.43 5.58
N PRO A 88 19.05 2.59 6.63
CA PRO A 88 18.30 1.32 6.69
C PRO A 88 16.79 1.48 6.50
N TRP A 89 16.21 2.55 7.04
CA TRP A 89 14.78 2.84 6.89
C TRP A 89 14.41 3.18 5.43
N ARG A 90 15.25 3.94 4.70
CA ARG A 90 15.07 4.24 3.26
C ARG A 90 15.15 2.99 2.40
N ILE A 91 16.05 2.06 2.73
CA ILE A 91 16.14 0.77 2.06
C ILE A 91 14.86 -0.04 2.32
N ALA A 92 14.40 -0.10 3.56
CA ALA A 92 13.20 -0.85 3.94
C ALA A 92 11.94 -0.34 3.23
N LEU A 93 11.78 0.98 3.09
CA LEU A 93 10.67 1.56 2.30
C LEU A 93 10.69 1.09 0.84
N ARG A 94 11.87 1.01 0.20
CA ARG A 94 12.00 0.49 -1.18
C ARG A 94 11.71 -1.00 -1.27
N VAL A 95 12.05 -1.78 -0.25
CA VAL A 95 11.70 -3.21 -0.18
C VAL A 95 10.19 -3.38 -0.04
N MET A 96 9.57 -2.64 0.86
CA MET A 96 8.11 -2.60 1.06
C MET A 96 7.38 -2.21 -0.23
N GLY A 97 7.80 -1.13 -0.91
CA GLY A 97 7.20 -0.73 -2.18
C GLY A 97 7.24 -1.85 -3.25
N ARG A 98 8.36 -2.59 -3.36
CA ARG A 98 8.45 -3.74 -4.26
C ARG A 98 7.55 -4.91 -3.83
N ALA A 99 7.31 -5.09 -2.53
CA ALA A 99 6.41 -6.13 -2.04
C ALA A 99 4.94 -5.78 -2.33
N LEU A 100 4.56 -4.51 -2.14
CA LEU A 100 3.24 -3.99 -2.53
C LEU A 100 2.99 -4.15 -4.02
N VAL A 101 3.95 -3.80 -4.88
CA VAL A 101 3.82 -4.00 -6.34
C VAL A 101 3.53 -5.47 -6.66
N ARG A 102 4.26 -6.42 -6.07
CA ARG A 102 4.02 -7.85 -6.31
C ARG A 102 2.63 -8.28 -5.86
N LEU A 103 2.23 -7.88 -4.65
CA LEU A 103 0.91 -8.18 -4.09
C LEU A 103 -0.23 -7.65 -4.98
N PHE A 104 -0.14 -6.41 -5.43
CA PHE A 104 -1.20 -5.81 -6.23
C PHE A 104 -1.20 -6.28 -7.69
N ILE A 105 -0.08 -6.76 -8.23
CA ILE A 105 -0.07 -7.44 -9.53
C ILE A 105 -0.70 -8.82 -9.41
N GLN A 106 -0.27 -9.61 -8.41
CA GLN A 106 -0.70 -10.98 -8.18
C GLN A 106 -1.08 -11.15 -6.70
N PRO A 107 -2.35 -10.93 -6.37
CA PRO A 107 -2.82 -11.11 -5.00
C PRO A 107 -2.93 -12.60 -4.70
N ASP A 108 -2.09 -13.04 -3.76
CA ASP A 108 -2.07 -14.39 -3.24
C ASP A 108 -1.53 -14.39 -1.80
N ALA A 109 -1.70 -15.53 -1.14
CA ALA A 109 -1.22 -15.79 0.22
C ALA A 109 0.27 -15.40 0.38
N VAL A 110 1.13 -15.88 -0.50
CA VAL A 110 2.59 -15.71 -0.37
C VAL A 110 2.99 -14.24 -0.50
N ASN A 111 2.42 -13.51 -1.46
CA ASN A 111 2.71 -12.11 -1.68
C ASN A 111 2.14 -11.24 -0.56
N LEU A 112 0.99 -11.60 0.03
CA LEU A 112 0.43 -10.91 1.19
C LEU A 112 1.35 -11.04 2.39
N GLN A 113 1.82 -12.25 2.70
CA GLN A 113 2.76 -12.49 3.79
C GLN A 113 4.06 -11.71 3.61
N ARG A 114 4.65 -11.77 2.39
CA ARG A 114 5.86 -11.02 2.05
C ARG A 114 5.67 -9.51 2.21
N CYS A 115 4.49 -9.00 1.82
CA CYS A 115 4.15 -7.59 1.97
C CYS A 115 4.04 -7.18 3.44
N LEU A 116 3.30 -7.95 4.25
CA LEU A 116 3.17 -7.70 5.69
C LEU A 116 4.53 -7.72 6.39
N ALA A 117 5.37 -8.73 6.12
CA ALA A 117 6.72 -8.81 6.66
C ALA A 117 7.59 -7.60 6.26
N ALA A 118 7.48 -7.13 5.00
CA ALA A 118 8.21 -5.97 4.54
C ALA A 118 7.72 -4.66 5.20
N VAL A 119 6.42 -4.52 5.45
CA VAL A 119 5.84 -3.38 6.19
C VAL A 119 6.29 -3.39 7.64
N ASP A 120 6.22 -4.54 8.32
CA ASP A 120 6.70 -4.69 9.70
C ASP A 120 8.19 -4.37 9.82
N GLN A 121 8.99 -4.84 8.86
CA GLN A 121 10.41 -4.51 8.82
C GLN A 121 10.65 -3.02 8.56
N ALA A 122 9.86 -2.36 7.71
CA ALA A 122 9.94 -0.92 7.49
C ALA A 122 9.60 -0.12 8.76
N ILE A 123 8.52 -0.51 9.46
CA ILE A 123 8.13 0.10 10.75
C ILE A 123 9.29 -0.01 11.74
N LYS A 124 9.84 -1.22 11.90
CA LYS A 124 10.98 -1.46 12.80
C LYS A 124 12.18 -0.57 12.47
N ARG A 125 12.58 -0.48 11.18
CA ARG A 125 13.74 0.35 10.78
C ARG A 125 13.50 1.84 10.96
N VAL A 126 12.27 2.31 10.81
CA VAL A 126 11.93 3.71 11.07
C VAL A 126 11.94 4.00 12.57
N GLN A 127 11.52 3.04 13.41
CA GLN A 127 11.57 3.17 14.87
C GLN A 127 13.01 3.17 15.41
N GLU A 128 13.89 2.38 14.81
CA GLU A 128 15.31 2.27 15.18
C GLU A 128 16.17 3.43 14.63
N ALA A 129 15.63 4.24 13.72
CA ALA A 129 16.38 5.32 13.11
C ALA A 129 16.40 6.56 14.03
N ASP A 130 17.61 7.06 14.28
CA ASP A 130 17.78 8.30 15.03
C ASP A 130 17.36 9.50 14.16
N GLU A 131 16.37 10.26 14.64
CA GLU A 131 15.97 11.51 14.00
C GLU A 131 16.61 12.70 14.70
N PRO A 132 17.59 13.35 14.07
CA PRO A 132 18.20 14.53 14.65
C PRO A 132 17.20 15.69 14.50
N PHE A 133 17.05 16.47 15.58
CA PHE A 133 16.33 17.75 15.63
C PHE A 133 14.80 17.71 15.81
N ALA A 134 14.13 16.56 15.80
CA ALA A 134 12.67 16.50 15.88
C ALA A 134 12.12 16.01 17.23
N SER A 135 11.30 16.83 17.90
CA SER A 135 10.63 16.49 19.16
C SER A 135 9.12 16.23 19.04
N HIS A 136 8.48 16.70 17.95
CA HIS A 136 7.00 16.69 17.76
C HIS A 136 6.60 16.05 16.42
N PHE A 137 5.33 15.66 16.26
CA PHE A 137 4.83 14.98 15.06
C PHE A 137 4.96 15.82 13.79
N ASP A 138 4.57 17.09 13.84
CA ASP A 138 4.60 17.98 12.67
C ASP A 138 6.02 18.31 12.21
N THR A 139 7.01 18.15 13.08
CA THR A 139 8.43 18.40 12.78
C THR A 139 9.22 17.12 12.50
N SER A 140 8.70 15.95 12.87
CA SER A 140 9.33 14.64 12.72
C SER A 140 8.86 13.95 11.45
N VAL A 141 9.72 13.91 10.43
CA VAL A 141 9.45 13.17 9.20
C VAL A 141 9.36 11.68 9.50
N LEU A 142 10.22 11.13 10.37
CA LEU A 142 10.18 9.71 10.70
C LEU A 142 8.90 9.31 11.44
N ARG A 143 8.31 10.17 12.27
CA ARG A 143 6.98 9.91 12.87
C ARG A 143 5.88 9.91 11.81
N ARG A 144 5.89 10.86 10.86
CA ARG A 144 4.90 10.86 9.76
C ARG A 144 5.03 9.63 8.86
N VAL A 145 6.26 9.28 8.47
CA VAL A 145 6.57 8.04 7.77
C VAL A 145 6.04 6.83 8.54
N LYS A 146 6.31 6.75 9.85
CA LYS A 146 5.82 5.66 10.71
C LYS A 146 4.29 5.59 10.72
N SER A 147 3.59 6.72 10.78
CA SER A 147 2.13 6.77 10.71
C SER A 147 1.58 6.21 9.39
N TYR A 148 2.16 6.61 8.24
CA TYR A 148 1.75 6.04 6.95
C TYR A 148 2.03 4.54 6.87
N LEU A 149 3.14 4.06 7.44
CA LEU A 149 3.43 2.63 7.50
C LEU A 149 2.42 1.84 8.34
N HIS A 150 2.02 2.38 9.50
CA HIS A 150 0.97 1.77 10.31
C HIS A 150 -0.39 1.79 9.60
N PHE A 151 -0.71 2.87 8.89
CA PHE A 151 -1.92 2.95 8.08
C PHE A 151 -1.94 1.88 6.99
N ILE A 152 -0.85 1.75 6.20
CA ILE A 152 -0.71 0.70 5.19
C ILE A 152 -0.87 -0.68 5.82
N ARG A 153 -0.23 -0.92 6.98
CA ARG A 153 -0.36 -2.19 7.70
C ARG A 153 -1.81 -2.49 8.07
N SER A 154 -2.54 -1.50 8.60
CA SER A 154 -3.95 -1.63 8.97
C SER A 154 -4.82 -1.94 7.75
N SER A 155 -4.64 -1.23 6.63
CA SER A 155 -5.38 -1.51 5.38
C SER A 155 -5.09 -2.90 4.80
N LEU A 156 -3.86 -3.40 4.93
CA LEU A 156 -3.51 -4.77 4.51
C LEU A 156 -4.15 -5.85 5.40
N LEU A 157 -4.46 -5.52 6.65
CA LEU A 157 -5.04 -6.43 7.65
C LEU A 157 -6.55 -6.27 7.82
N ASP A 158 -7.19 -5.35 7.09
CA ASP A 158 -8.63 -5.11 7.18
C ASP A 158 -9.41 -6.39 6.83
N PRO A 159 -10.19 -6.98 7.75
CA PRO A 159 -10.99 -8.17 7.48
C PRO A 159 -12.08 -7.95 6.43
N GLN A 160 -12.46 -6.69 6.16
CA GLN A 160 -13.42 -6.36 5.12
C GLN A 160 -12.76 -6.19 3.75
N SER A 161 -11.42 -6.10 3.66
CA SER A 161 -10.67 -6.01 2.41
C SER A 161 -10.72 -7.33 1.62
N PRO A 162 -10.68 -7.29 0.27
CA PRO A 162 -10.52 -8.50 -0.55
C PRO A 162 -9.25 -9.29 -0.20
N LEU A 163 -8.24 -8.61 0.36
CA LEU A 163 -6.99 -9.24 0.76
C LEU A 163 -7.15 -10.24 1.90
N ALA A 164 -8.21 -10.12 2.72
CA ALA A 164 -8.47 -11.03 3.83
C ALA A 164 -8.65 -12.50 3.39
N ALA A 165 -9.14 -12.73 2.16
CA ALA A 165 -9.29 -14.07 1.60
C ALA A 165 -7.94 -14.82 1.55
N TYR A 166 -6.87 -14.12 1.19
CA TYR A 166 -5.52 -14.70 1.06
C TYR A 166 -4.83 -14.94 2.41
N ALA A 167 -5.28 -14.26 3.47
CA ALA A 167 -4.79 -14.52 4.82
C ALA A 167 -5.35 -15.85 5.38
N VAL A 168 -6.60 -16.18 5.04
CA VAL A 168 -7.24 -17.44 5.47
C VAL A 168 -6.62 -18.64 4.76
N GLU A 169 -6.30 -18.52 3.46
CA GLU A 169 -5.62 -19.56 2.68
C GLU A 169 -4.27 -19.96 3.27
N GLN A 170 -3.52 -19.00 3.83
CA GLN A 170 -2.27 -19.29 4.56
C GLN A 170 -2.51 -20.13 5.80
N ASN A 171 -3.48 -19.74 6.63
CA ASN A 171 -3.77 -20.43 7.88
C ASN A 171 -4.21 -21.88 7.60
N ALA A 172 -5.01 -22.09 6.54
CA ALA A 172 -5.40 -23.43 6.11
C ALA A 172 -4.19 -24.25 5.61
N SER A 173 -3.32 -23.66 4.79
CA SER A 173 -2.13 -24.35 4.26
C SER A 173 -1.08 -24.65 5.34
N GLY A 174 -0.94 -23.77 6.34
CA GLY A 174 -0.02 -23.96 7.47
C GLY A 174 -0.46 -25.08 8.41
N VAL A 175 -1.76 -25.31 8.57
CA VAL A 175 -2.30 -26.43 9.37
C VAL A 175 -2.07 -27.78 8.69
N VAL A 176 -2.12 -27.85 7.35
CA VAL A 176 -1.90 -29.10 6.60
C VAL A 176 -0.43 -29.53 6.61
N HIS A 177 0.53 -28.60 6.75
CA HIS A 177 1.96 -28.93 6.86
C HIS A 177 2.44 -29.27 8.28
N ALA A 178 1.59 -29.10 9.30
CA ALA A 178 1.93 -29.32 10.71
C ALA A 178 1.31 -30.60 11.31
N ALA A 179 0.71 -31.46 10.47
CA ALA A 179 0.04 -32.70 10.87
C ALA A 179 0.78 -33.95 10.40
#